data_AF-A0A9E4EDK4-F1
#
_entry.id   AF-A0A9E4EDK4-F1
#
_cell.length_a   1.000
_cell.length_b   1.000
_cell.length_c   1.000
_cell.angle_alpha   90.00
_cell.angle_beta   90.00
_cell.angle_gamma   90.00
#
_symmetry.space_group_name_H-M   'P 1'
#
loop_
_entity.id
_entity.type
_entity.pdbx_description
1 polymer ?
#
loop_
_entity_poly.entity_id
_entity_poly.type
_entity_poly.pdbx_seq_one_letter_code
_entity_poly.pdbx_strand_id
1 'polypeptide(L)'
;MKQKITNIQAVPELPSHQQLFLNGTPFVVIHTSLVEKFGLRIGLEIEAEIIEKLIAADEVMRAKNYALRSLREEKDNTTVDVSEDPRPTGKPKIY
;
A
#
# COMPACT_ATOMS: atom_id res chain seq x y z
N MET A 1 23.24 -15.08 -10.85
CA MET A 1 23.26 -15.87 -9.60
C MET A 1 21.83 -16.17 -9.19
N LYS A 2 21.56 -17.35 -8.65
CA LYS A 2 20.22 -17.73 -8.14
C LYS A 2 20.14 -17.48 -6.64
N GLN A 3 18.99 -17.05 -6.16
CA GLN A 3 18.70 -16.92 -4.73
C GLN A 3 17.51 -17.79 -4.36
N LYS A 4 17.54 -18.39 -3.17
CA LYS A 4 16.48 -19.28 -2.71
C LYS A 4 15.55 -18.56 -1.75
N ILE A 5 14.24 -18.65 -1.99
CA ILE A 5 13.25 -18.20 -1.01
C ILE A 5 13.27 -19.16 0.16
N THR A 6 13.67 -18.65 1.33
CA THR A 6 13.83 -19.45 2.55
C THR A 6 12.67 -19.28 3.51
N ASN A 7 12.00 -18.14 3.47
CA ASN A 7 10.86 -17.85 4.30
C ASN A 7 9.97 -16.76 3.67
N ILE A 8 8.69 -16.80 4.01
CA ILE A 8 7.69 -15.78 3.66
C ILE A 8 6.86 -15.55 4.92
N GLN A 9 6.89 -14.33 5.47
CA GLN A 9 6.21 -14.00 6.72
C GLN A 9 5.19 -12.88 6.48
N ALA A 10 4.03 -12.97 7.14
CA ALA A 10 3.10 -11.85 7.19
C ALA A 10 3.69 -10.71 8.03
N VAL A 11 3.42 -9.47 7.63
CA VAL A 11 3.83 -8.27 8.38
C VAL A 11 2.62 -7.76 9.16
N PRO A 12 2.61 -7.81 10.51
CA PRO A 12 1.45 -7.44 11.31
C PRO A 12 0.95 -6.00 11.05
N GLU A 13 1.87 -5.08 10.79
CA GLU A 13 1.58 -3.67 10.54
C GLU A 13 1.00 -3.43 9.14
N LEU A 14 1.19 -4.38 8.23
CA LEU A 14 0.83 -4.28 6.82
C LEU A 14 0.11 -5.57 6.39
N PRO A 15 -1.19 -5.73 6.68
CA PRO A 15 -1.91 -7.00 6.52
C PRO A 15 -1.96 -7.51 5.08
N SER A 16 -1.83 -6.61 4.09
CA SER A 16 -1.77 -6.98 2.66
C SER A 16 -0.35 -7.21 2.14
N HIS A 17 0.66 -7.25 3.02
CA HIS A 17 2.06 -7.41 2.66
C HIS A 17 2.71 -8.58 3.38
N GLN A 18 3.75 -9.10 2.75
CA GLN A 18 4.57 -10.20 3.25
C GLN A 18 6.05 -9.87 3.10
N GLN A 19 6.83 -10.21 4.11
CA GLN A 19 8.28 -10.16 4.12
C GLN A 19 8.85 -11.42 3.47
N LEU A 20 9.62 -11.24 2.40
CA LEU A 20 10.40 -12.29 1.76
C LEU A 20 11.79 -12.40 2.37
N PHE A 21 12.27 -13.64 2.47
CA PHE A 21 13.63 -13.96 2.91
C PHE A 21 14.37 -14.74 1.82
N LEU A 22 15.51 -14.22 1.38
CA LEU A 22 16.37 -14.88 0.40
C LEU A 22 17.60 -15.44 1.11
N ASN A 23 17.90 -16.73 0.93
CA ASN A 23 19.06 -17.38 1.54
C ASN A 23 19.19 -17.16 3.06
N GLY A 24 18.05 -17.05 3.77
CA GLY A 24 17.97 -16.82 5.21
C GLY A 24 18.01 -15.36 5.63
N THR A 25 18.25 -14.42 4.72
CA THR A 25 18.29 -12.99 5.04
C THR A 25 16.99 -12.28 4.66
N PRO A 26 16.50 -11.33 5.47
CA PRO A 26 15.40 -10.46 5.08
C PRO A 26 15.75 -9.73 3.78
N PHE A 27 14.84 -9.78 2.81
CA PHE A 27 15.07 -9.19 1.49
C PHE A 27 14.15 -8.00 1.22
N VAL A 28 12.83 -8.24 1.11
CA VAL A 28 11.88 -7.19 0.74
C VAL A 28 10.49 -7.48 1.32
N VAL A 29 9.74 -6.43 1.63
CA VAL A 29 8.30 -6.50 1.92
C VAL A 29 7.54 -6.20 0.64
N ILE A 30 6.69 -7.12 0.20
CA ILE A 30 5.89 -6.94 -1.02
C ILE A 30 4.42 -7.24 -0.76
N HIS A 31 3.56 -6.72 -1.63
CA HIS A 31 2.14 -7.01 -1.54
C HIS A 31 1.83 -8.49 -1.83
N THR A 32 0.88 -9.08 -1.10
CA THR A 32 0.53 -10.52 -1.20
C THR A 32 0.10 -10.94 -2.61
N SER A 33 -0.56 -10.06 -3.36
CA SER A 33 -0.92 -10.34 -4.75
C SER A 33 0.28 -10.61 -5.66
N LEU A 34 1.46 -10.05 -5.36
CA LEU A 34 2.68 -10.29 -6.11
C LEU A 34 3.29 -11.66 -5.76
N VAL A 35 3.15 -12.10 -4.51
CA VAL A 35 3.54 -13.45 -4.09
C VAL A 35 2.76 -14.49 -4.90
N GLU A 36 1.45 -14.30 -5.03
CA GLU A 36 0.58 -15.16 -5.84
C GLU A 36 0.89 -15.07 -7.33
N LYS A 37 1.02 -13.84 -7.87
CA LYS A 37 1.25 -13.58 -9.30
C LYS A 37 2.57 -14.19 -9.81
N PHE A 38 3.62 -14.11 -9.02
CA PHE A 38 4.92 -14.67 -9.36
C PHE A 38 5.10 -16.12 -8.89
N GLY A 39 4.07 -16.71 -8.27
CA GLY A 39 4.11 -18.10 -7.78
C GLY A 39 5.21 -18.33 -6.73
N LEU A 40 5.52 -17.31 -5.92
CA LEU A 40 6.60 -17.36 -4.95
C LEU A 40 6.26 -18.34 -3.82
N ARG A 41 7.17 -19.26 -3.55
CA ARG A 41 7.01 -20.31 -2.53
C ARG A 41 8.33 -20.56 -1.83
N ILE A 42 8.26 -20.98 -0.57
CA ILE A 42 9.44 -21.44 0.17
C ILE A 42 10.10 -22.60 -0.60
N GLY A 43 11.42 -22.53 -0.76
CA GLY A 43 12.21 -23.48 -1.52
C GLY A 43 12.45 -23.09 -2.98
N LEU A 44 11.73 -22.11 -3.52
CA LEU A 44 11.89 -21.66 -4.90
C LEU A 44 13.24 -20.97 -5.10
N GLU A 45 13.96 -21.37 -6.15
CA GLU A 45 15.12 -20.64 -6.64
C GLU A 45 14.69 -19.62 -7.69
N ILE A 46 15.03 -18.35 -7.46
CA ILE A 46 14.73 -17.23 -8.34
C ILE A 46 16.01 -16.62 -8.89
N GLU A 47 15.97 -16.27 -10.17
CA GLU A 47 17.06 -15.58 -10.87
C GLU A 47 17.00 -14.07 -10.63
N ALA A 48 18.13 -13.39 -10.82
CA ALA A 48 18.23 -11.94 -10.66
C ALA A 48 17.20 -11.18 -11.49
N GLU A 49 16.94 -11.62 -12.73
CA GLU A 49 15.94 -10.99 -13.60
C GLU A 49 14.51 -11.07 -13.02
N ILE A 50 14.17 -12.18 -12.35
CA ILE A 50 12.86 -12.32 -11.69
C ILE A 50 12.78 -11.42 -10.46
N ILE A 51 13.88 -11.29 -9.72
CA ILE A 51 13.97 -10.38 -8.57
C ILE A 51 13.77 -8.92 -9.02
N GLU A 52 14.41 -8.50 -10.10
CA GLU A 52 14.24 -7.15 -10.66
C GLU A 52 12.79 -6.90 -11.10
N LYS A 53 12.18 -7.86 -11.81
CA LYS A 53 10.76 -7.77 -12.21
C LYS A 53 9.82 -7.70 -11.00
N LEU A 54 10.14 -8.43 -9.93
CA LEU A 54 9.36 -8.42 -8.70
C LEU A 54 9.41 -7.04 -8.02
N ILE A 55 10.60 -6.46 -7.89
CA ILE A 55 10.79 -5.13 -7.29
C ILE A 55 10.05 -4.06 -8.12
N ALA A 56 10.26 -4.06 -9.44
CA ALA A 56 9.61 -3.09 -10.32
C ALA A 56 8.07 -3.18 -10.23
N ALA A 57 7.53 -4.40 -10.14
CA ALA A 57 6.08 -4.59 -9.99
C ALA A 57 5.54 -4.05 -8.65
N ASP A 58 6.28 -4.24 -7.56
CA ASP A 58 5.91 -3.71 -6.23
C ASP A 58 5.97 -2.18 -6.20
N GLU A 59 7.01 -1.57 -6.77
CA GLU A 59 7.14 -0.12 -6.89
C GLU A 59 5.99 0.51 -7.66
N VAL A 60 5.61 -0.06 -8.80
CA VAL A 60 4.46 0.41 -9.60
C VAL A 60 3.17 0.32 -8.78
N MET A 61 2.99 -0.76 -8.01
CA MET A 61 1.82 -0.93 -7.17
C MET A 61 1.78 0.10 -6.03
N ARG A 62 2.92 0.36 -5.37
CA ARG A 62 3.05 1.38 -4.33
C ARG A 62 2.78 2.78 -4.88
N ALA A 63 3.37 3.12 -6.02
CA ALA A 63 3.17 4.41 -6.68
C ALA A 63 1.70 4.62 -7.06
N LYS A 64 1.04 3.60 -7.61
CA LYS A 64 -0.40 3.64 -7.91
C LYS A 64 -1.22 3.87 -6.64
N ASN A 65 -0.96 3.10 -5.58
CA ASN A 65 -1.70 3.24 -4.32
C ASN A 65 -1.48 4.60 -3.67
N TYR A 66 -0.26 5.13 -3.74
CA TYR A 66 0.07 6.48 -3.29
C TYR A 66 -0.71 7.55 -4.07
N ALA A 67 -0.66 7.51 -5.40
CA ALA A 67 -1.39 8.46 -6.25
C ALA A 67 -2.90 8.42 -5.99
N LEU A 68 -3.48 7.22 -5.84
CA LEU A 68 -4.90 7.07 -5.49
C LEU A 68 -5.23 7.65 -4.11
N ARG A 69 -4.32 7.51 -3.14
CA ARG A 69 -4.50 8.12 -1.81
C ARG A 69 -4.47 9.64 -1.89
N SER A 70 -3.49 10.21 -2.60
CA SER A 70 -3.39 11.67 -2.79
C SER A 70 -4.64 12.26 -3.46
N LEU A 71 -5.20 11.58 -4.47
CA LEU A 71 -6.43 12.03 -5.13
C LEU A 71 -7.68 11.97 -4.23
N ARG A 72 -7.69 11.09 -3.22
CA ARG A 72 -8.79 11.01 -2.24
C ARG A 72 -8.66 12.09 -1.18
N GLU A 73 -7.46 12.29 -0.66
CA GLU A 73 -7.15 13.35 0.32
C GLU A 73 -7.45 14.75 -0.27
N GLU A 74 -7.17 14.98 -1.55
CA GLU A 74 -7.51 16.23 -2.25
C GLU A 74 -9.03 16.46 -2.35
N LYS A 75 -9.82 15.40 -2.57
CA LYS A 75 -11.28 15.48 -2.58
C LYS A 75 -11.87 15.76 -1.20
N ASP A 76 -11.32 15.14 -0.16
CA ASP A 76 -11.78 15.36 1.21
C ASP A 76 -11.49 16.81 1.67
N ASN A 77 -10.37 17.40 1.23
CA ASN A 77 -10.04 18.81 1.51
C ASN A 77 -10.81 19.83 0.65
N THR A 78 -11.41 19.43 -0.46
CA THR A 78 -12.19 20.33 -1.33
C THR A 78 -13.66 20.46 -0.88
N THR A 79 -14.10 19.66 0.09
CA THR A 79 -15.52 19.66 0.55
C THR A 79 -15.73 20.55 1.79
N VAL A 80 -14.75 21.36 2.19
CA VAL A 80 -14.84 22.28 3.34
C VAL A 80 -14.60 23.73 2.92
N ASP A 81 -15.26 24.17 1.84
CA ASP A 81 -15.53 25.61 1.63
C ASP A 81 -16.94 25.81 1.09
N VAL A 82 -17.92 25.29 1.84
CA VAL A 82 -19.20 25.97 1.91
C VAL A 82 -19.10 26.84 3.15
N SER A 83 -18.62 28.07 2.95
CA SER A 83 -18.77 29.17 3.89
C SER A 83 -20.25 29.27 4.31
N GLU A 84 -20.60 28.67 5.44
CA GLU A 84 -21.87 28.94 6.11
C GLU A 84 -21.78 30.35 6.69
N ASP A 85 -22.38 31.31 5.98
CA ASP A 85 -22.72 32.61 6.53
C ASP A 85 -23.43 32.41 7.90
N PRO A 86 -23.00 33.09 8.97
CA PRO A 86 -23.59 32.92 10.28
C PRO A 86 -25.01 33.49 10.28
N ARG A 87 -26.01 32.59 10.36
CA ARG A 87 -27.42 32.98 10.51
C ARG A 87 -27.56 33.81 11.81
N PRO A 88 -28.13 35.03 11.76
CA PRO A 88 -28.28 35.85 12.95
C PRO A 88 -29.29 35.21 13.90
N THR A 89 -28.89 35.09 15.16
CA THR A 89 -29.72 34.62 16.28
C THR A 89 -30.83 35.63 16.58
N GLY A 90 -31.96 35.50 15.88
CA GLY A 90 -33.20 36.19 16.21
C GLY A 90 -33.86 35.54 17.44
N LYS A 91 -33.78 36.21 18.60
CA LYS A 91 -34.54 35.82 19.80
C LYS A 91 -36.06 35.89 19.50
N PRO A 92 -36.88 34.91 19.93
CA PRO A 92 -38.33 35.04 19.79
C PRO A 92 -38.86 36.08 20.79
N LYS A 93 -39.54 37.12 20.28
CA LYS A 93 -40.41 38.00 21.08
C LYS A 93 -41.69 37.22 21.39
N ILE A 94 -41.96 37.03 22.67
CA ILE A 94 -43.26 36.57 23.18
C ILE A 94 -44.15 37.81 23.29
N TYR A 95 -45.30 37.80 22.63
CA TYR A 95 -46.47 38.63 22.89
C TYR A 95 -47.72 37.79 22.76
#